data_AF-A0A6D2IN10-F1
#
_entry.id   AF-A0A6D2IN10-F1
#
_cell.length_a   1.000
_cell.length_b   1.000
_cell.length_c   1.000
_cell.angle_alpha   90.00
_cell.angle_beta   90.00
_cell.angle_gamma   90.00
#
_symmetry.space_group_name_H-M   'P 1'
#
loop_
_entity.id
_entity.type
_entity.pdbx_description
1 polymer ?
#
loop_
_entity_poly.entity_id
_entity_poly.type
_entity_poly.pdbx_seq_one_letter_code
_entity_poly.pdbx_strand_id
1 'polypeptide(L)'
;MEPHLFSDDTSKTIVWRSSFDEPINQIGTPEDAWRVPIDVEQDIVLCPESRRAAGRRRKRRYQTVEDKIRLSQGGQVKKRHMCSRCFKEGHNRATCDMPI
;
A
#
# COMPACT_ATOMS: atom_id res chain seq x y z
N MET A 1 -6.35 -28.08 33.50
CA MET A 1 -5.02 -28.23 32.88
C MET A 1 -4.05 -28.20 34.05
N GLU A 2 -3.59 -29.37 34.50
CA GLU A 2 -2.68 -29.44 35.64
C GLU A 2 -1.27 -29.02 35.24
N PRO A 3 -0.56 -28.23 36.07
CA PRO A 3 0.81 -27.83 35.77
C PRO A 3 1.74 -29.04 35.79
N HIS A 4 2.65 -29.11 34.81
CA HIS A 4 3.65 -30.16 34.70
C HIS A 4 4.58 -30.14 35.93
N LEU A 5 4.96 -31.31 36.46
CA LEU A 5 5.72 -31.48 37.72
C LEU A 5 7.08 -30.74 37.76
N PHE A 6 7.58 -30.29 36.60
CA PHE A 6 8.85 -29.59 36.43
C PHE A 6 8.70 -28.14 35.95
N SER A 7 7.47 -27.61 35.88
CA SER A 7 7.26 -26.20 35.57
C SER A 7 7.24 -25.40 36.87
N ASP A 8 8.34 -24.70 37.12
CA ASP A 8 8.42 -23.69 38.17
C ASP A 8 7.35 -22.61 37.94
N ASP A 9 6.96 -21.90 39.01
CA ASP A 9 5.98 -20.81 38.94
C ASP A 9 6.37 -19.72 37.94
N THR A 10 7.67 -19.55 37.68
CA THR A 10 8.24 -18.67 36.65
C THR A 10 7.81 -19.02 35.22
N SER A 11 7.38 -20.26 34.97
CA SER A 11 6.89 -20.73 33.67
C SER A 11 5.44 -20.29 33.40
N LYS A 12 4.72 -19.84 34.43
CA LYS A 12 3.32 -19.42 34.30
C LYS A 12 3.27 -18.08 33.56
N THR A 13 2.44 -17.99 32.53
CA THR A 13 2.24 -16.76 31.74
C THR A 13 1.84 -15.56 32.60
N ILE A 14 1.21 -15.80 33.77
CA ILE A 14 0.86 -14.76 34.74
C ILE A 14 2.12 -14.07 35.30
N VAL A 15 3.16 -14.83 35.62
CA VAL A 15 4.42 -14.29 36.14
C VAL A 15 5.14 -13.46 35.08
N TRP A 16 5.19 -13.95 33.83
CA TRP A 16 5.74 -13.19 32.70
C TRP A 16 4.99 -11.88 32.47
N ARG A 17 3.66 -11.90 32.45
CA ARG A 17 2.86 -10.69 32.26
C ARG A 17 3.12 -9.67 33.37
N SER A 18 3.18 -10.12 34.62
CA SER A 18 3.46 -9.25 35.76
C SER A 18 4.87 -8.64 35.70
N SER A 19 5.89 -9.41 35.33
CA SER A 19 7.27 -8.93 35.29
C SER A 19 7.54 -7.92 34.17
N PHE A 20 6.74 -7.94 33.10
CA PHE A 20 6.86 -7.04 31.95
C PHE A 20 5.73 -5.99 31.88
N ASP A 21 4.91 -5.88 32.93
CA ASP A 21 3.84 -4.88 33.02
C ASP A 21 4.42 -3.47 33.24
N GLU A 22 5.54 -3.37 33.96
CA GLU A 22 6.22 -2.10 34.18
C GLU A 22 7.08 -1.72 32.95
N PRO A 23 6.93 -0.49 32.42
CA PRO A 23 7.75 -0.03 31.31
C PRO A 23 9.20 0.13 31.77
N ILE A 24 10.11 -0.63 31.14
CA ILE A 24 11.57 -0.55 31.37
C ILE A 24 12.10 0.89 31.20
N ASN A 25 11.48 1.65 30.28
CA ASN A 25 11.75 3.05 30.07
C ASN A 25 10.47 3.85 30.34
N GLN A 26 10.42 4.56 31.46
CA GLN A 26 9.31 5.45 31.76
C GLN A 26 9.27 6.59 30.73
N ILE A 27 8.20 6.66 29.95
CA ILE A 27 7.97 7.78 29.04
C ILE A 27 7.56 8.98 29.90
N GLY A 28 8.43 9.98 30.00
CA GLY A 28 8.21 11.15 30.86
C GLY A 28 7.08 12.09 30.42
N THR A 29 6.34 11.73 29.37
CA THR A 29 5.19 12.46 28.85
C THR A 29 3.99 11.53 28.88
N PRO A 30 2.85 11.94 29.48
CA PRO A 30 1.64 11.11 29.46
C PRO A 30 1.19 10.88 28.03
N GLU A 31 0.62 9.70 27.77
CA GLU A 31 0.16 9.28 26.43
C GLU A 31 -0.76 10.33 25.79
N ASP A 32 -1.66 10.90 26.59
CA ASP A 32 -2.64 11.93 26.17
C ASP A 32 -2.00 13.27 25.73
N ALA A 33 -0.77 13.55 26.17
CA ALA A 33 -0.05 14.77 25.81
C ALA A 33 0.82 14.58 24.57
N TRP A 34 1.03 13.34 24.11
CA TRP A 34 1.77 13.07 22.89
C TRP A 34 0.90 13.36 21.67
N ARG A 35 1.26 14.40 20.90
CA ARG A 35 0.60 14.74 19.64
C ARG A 35 1.61 14.65 18.50
N VAL A 36 1.15 14.11 17.37
CA VAL A 36 1.91 14.13 16.13
C VAL A 36 2.10 15.59 15.72
N PRO A 37 3.34 16.04 15.45
CA PRO A 37 3.58 17.38 14.92
C PRO A 37 2.79 17.62 13.62
N ILE A 38 2.26 18.83 13.46
CA ILE A 38 1.37 19.19 12.34
C ILE A 38 2.04 18.95 10.98
N ASP A 39 3.33 19.23 10.88
CA ASP A 39 4.17 18.99 9.71
C ASP A 39 4.24 17.51 9.34
N VAL A 40 4.27 16.61 10.32
CA VAL A 40 4.26 15.15 10.10
C VAL A 40 2.85 14.66 9.76
N GLU A 41 1.82 15.21 10.41
CA GLU A 41 0.41 14.85 10.15
C GLU A 41 -0.02 15.24 8.73
N GLN A 42 0.49 16.36 8.22
CA GLN A 42 0.18 16.87 6.89
C GLN A 42 1.07 16.31 5.78
N ASP A 43 2.11 15.55 6.13
CA ASP A 43 3.04 15.02 5.14
C ASP A 43 2.40 13.87 4.33
N ILE A 44 2.40 14.01 3.00
CA ILE A 44 1.87 12.98 2.10
C ILE A 44 3.01 12.01 1.82
N VAL A 45 3.08 10.95 2.61
CA VAL A 45 4.05 9.86 2.41
C VAL A 45 3.64 9.01 1.21
N LEU A 46 4.22 9.29 0.06
CA LEU A 46 4.08 8.45 -1.13
C LEU A 46 4.94 7.20 -1.01
N CYS A 47 4.53 6.13 -1.69
CA CYS A 47 5.38 4.96 -1.86
C CYS A 47 6.74 5.40 -2.45
N PRO A 48 7.86 4.85 -1.94
CA PRO A 48 9.16 5.18 -2.48
C PRO A 48 9.21 4.82 -3.97
N GLU A 49 9.92 5.64 -4.76
CA GLU A 49 10.18 5.32 -6.15
C GLU A 49 10.99 4.02 -6.23
N SER A 50 10.29 2.90 -6.42
CA SER A 50 10.96 1.63 -6.64
C SER A 50 11.60 1.63 -8.03
N ARG A 51 12.90 1.34 -8.07
CA ARG A 51 13.53 0.96 -9.34
C ARG A 51 12.79 -0.26 -9.86
N ARG A 52 12.48 -0.27 -11.16
CA ARG A 52 11.92 -1.45 -11.83
C ARG A 52 12.72 -2.70 -11.40
N ALA A 53 11.99 -3.75 -10.98
CA ALA A 53 12.60 -5.00 -10.55
C ALA A 53 13.69 -5.46 -11.52
N ALA A 54 14.83 -5.89 -10.97
CA ALA A 54 15.89 -6.51 -11.74
C ALA A 54 15.31 -7.72 -12.48
N GLY A 55 15.40 -7.73 -13.81
CA GLY A 55 14.81 -8.80 -14.59
C GLY A 55 14.71 -8.48 -16.08
N ARG A 56 14.52 -9.54 -16.86
CA ARG A 56 14.38 -9.41 -18.30
C ARG A 56 13.04 -8.74 -18.64
N ARG A 57 13.09 -7.67 -19.42
CA ARG A 57 11.88 -7.02 -19.93
C ARG A 57 11.04 -8.04 -20.71
N ARG A 58 9.72 -8.07 -20.44
CA ARG A 58 8.78 -8.88 -21.22
C ARG A 58 8.95 -8.57 -22.71
N LYS A 59 9.21 -9.60 -23.53
CA LYS A 59 9.35 -9.45 -24.97
C LYS A 59 8.01 -8.95 -25.53
N ARG A 60 8.04 -7.83 -26.26
CA ARG A 60 6.84 -7.36 -26.97
C ARG A 60 6.52 -8.35 -28.09
N ARG A 61 5.24 -8.52 -28.41
CA ARG A 61 4.83 -9.27 -29.62
C ARG A 61 5.47 -8.59 -30.84
N TYR A 62 5.87 -9.38 -31.82
CA TYR A 62 6.20 -8.86 -33.14
C TYR A 62 4.96 -8.18 -33.73
N GLN A 63 5.17 -7.02 -34.36
CA GLN A 63 4.09 -6.36 -35.10
C GLN A 63 3.71 -7.26 -36.28
N THR A 64 2.42 -7.54 -36.42
CA THR A 64 1.93 -8.25 -37.60
C THR A 64 1.88 -7.33 -38.82
N VAL A 65 1.60 -7.88 -40.00
CA VAL A 65 1.43 -7.07 -41.22
C VAL A 65 0.25 -6.11 -41.05
N GLU A 66 -0.83 -6.55 -40.40
CA GLU A 66 -2.00 -5.72 -40.09
C GLU A 66 -1.66 -4.58 -39.13
N ASP A 67 -0.80 -4.83 -38.13
CA ASP A 67 -0.33 -3.78 -37.21
C ASP A 67 0.44 -2.70 -37.98
N LYS A 68 1.31 -3.09 -38.91
CA LYS A 68 2.08 -2.16 -39.75
C LYS A 68 1.17 -1.37 -40.70
N ILE A 69 0.21 -2.04 -41.34
CA ILE A 69 -0.80 -1.39 -42.21
C ILE A 69 -1.58 -0.36 -41.40
N ARG A 70 -2.08 -0.73 -40.22
CA ARG A 70 -2.77 0.20 -39.31
C ARG A 70 -1.87 1.38 -38.97
N LEU A 71 -0.65 1.16 -38.50
CA LEU A 71 0.29 2.25 -38.17
C LEU A 71 0.56 3.18 -39.36
N SER A 72 0.75 2.63 -40.56
CA SER A 72 1.01 3.39 -41.79
C SER A 72 -0.19 4.22 -42.26
N GLN A 73 -1.41 3.78 -41.99
CA GLN A 73 -2.66 4.46 -42.34
C GLN A 73 -3.10 5.45 -41.24
N GLY A 74 -2.17 5.96 -40.42
CA GLY A 74 -2.49 6.85 -39.31
C GLY A 74 -3.32 6.14 -38.25
N GLY A 75 -2.90 4.92 -37.89
CA GLY A 75 -3.60 3.93 -37.11
C GLY A 75 -4.63 4.52 -36.18
N GLN A 76 -5.90 4.39 -36.62
CA GLN A 76 -7.14 4.76 -35.92
C GLN A 76 -6.82 5.31 -34.54
N VAL A 77 -6.70 6.64 -34.42
CA VAL A 77 -6.60 7.32 -33.13
C VAL A 77 -7.66 6.68 -32.27
N LYS A 78 -7.26 5.82 -31.31
CA LYS A 78 -8.22 5.11 -30.48
C LYS A 78 -9.10 6.20 -29.90
N LYS A 79 -10.39 6.22 -30.27
CA LYS A 79 -11.33 7.21 -29.76
C LYS A 79 -11.13 7.21 -28.25
N ARG A 80 -10.64 8.33 -27.73
CA ARG A 80 -10.27 8.40 -26.33
C ARG A 80 -11.55 8.18 -25.54
N HIS A 81 -11.51 7.21 -24.63
CA HIS A 81 -12.67 6.86 -23.86
C HIS A 81 -12.98 8.00 -22.88
N MET A 82 -14.16 8.60 -23.02
CA MET A 82 -14.67 9.62 -22.12
C MET A 82 -15.46 8.95 -21.00
N CYS A 83 -15.16 9.29 -19.75
CA CYS A 83 -15.97 8.83 -18.63
C CYS A 83 -17.38 9.41 -18.72
N SER A 84 -18.43 8.58 -18.66
CA SER A 84 -19.82 9.03 -18.75
C SER A 84 -20.34 9.75 -17.50
N ARG A 85 -19.58 9.75 -16.39
CA ARG A 85 -19.93 10.50 -15.17
C ARG A 85 -19.35 11.92 -15.18
N CYS A 86 -18.06 12.06 -15.45
CA CYS A 86 -17.35 13.33 -15.33
C CYS A 86 -16.89 13.92 -16.67
N PHE A 87 -17.13 13.21 -17.79
CA PHE A 87 -16.72 13.59 -19.15
C PHE A 87 -15.22 13.90 -19.28
N LYS A 88 -14.36 13.27 -18.46
CA LYS A 88 -12.89 13.34 -18.58
C LYS A 88 -12.32 12.04 -19.12
N GLU A 89 -11.16 12.14 -19.77
CA GLU A 89 -10.39 10.99 -20.27
C GLU A 89 -9.52 10.37 -19.17
N GLY A 90 -8.97 9.18 -19.43
CA GLY A 90 -7.95 8.55 -18.57
C GLY A 90 -8.49 7.56 -17.54
N HIS A 91 -9.81 7.51 -17.32
CA HIS A 91 -10.46 6.53 -16.46
C HIS A 91 -11.80 6.07 -17.04
N ASN A 92 -12.35 4.99 -16.49
CA ASN A 92 -13.69 4.50 -16.86
C ASN A 92 -14.70 4.85 -15.75
N ARG A 93 -15.99 4.61 -16.02
CA ARG A 93 -17.06 4.92 -15.05
C ARG A 93 -16.86 4.23 -13.68
N ALA A 94 -16.28 3.04 -13.66
CA ALA A 94 -16.10 2.25 -12.45
C ALA A 94 -15.01 2.83 -11.54
N THR A 95 -13.98 3.45 -12.11
CA THR A 95 -12.86 4.07 -11.39
C THR A 95 -12.98 5.59 -11.39
N CYS A 96 -14.20 6.13 -11.41
CA CYS A 96 -14.45 7.56 -11.42
C CYS A 96 -14.65 8.06 -9.99
N ASP A 97 -13.85 9.05 -9.59
CA ASP A 97 -13.88 9.64 -8.25
C ASP A 97 -15.07 10.59 -8.02
N MET A 98 -15.87 10.88 -9.06
CA MET A 98 -17.10 11.65 -8.89
C MET A 98 -18.12 10.84 -8.06
N PRO A 99 -18.62 11.39 -6.94
CA PRO A 99 -19.65 10.75 -6.15
C PRO A 99 -20.95 10.60 -6.96
N ILE A 100 -21.77 9.62 -6.56
CA ILE A 100 -23.09 9.34 -7.15
C ILE A 100 -24.11 10.31 -6.56
#